data_AF-A0A9D1IVZ3-F1
#
_entry.id   AF-A0A9D1IVZ3-F1
#
_cell.length_a   1.000
_cell.length_b   1.000
_cell.length_c   1.000
_cell.angle_alpha   90.00
_cell.angle_beta   90.00
_cell.angle_gamma   90.00
#
_symmetry.space_group_name_H-M   'P 1'
#
loop_
_entity.id
_entity.type
_entity.pdbx_description
1 polymer ?
#
loop_
_entity_poly.entity_id
_entity_poly.type
_entity_poly.pdbx_seq_one_letter_code
_entity_poly.pdbx_strand_id
1 'polypeptide(L)'
;MHHDHTGDHTHEHTHGDVTHTHTHTHDHDHEHSHSHDHGCAPEQCASCGGCGEHTPREELMALMKYMVNHNTAHANELAGLAKKLEEMGDKAAYEQVMLAVSDFEKGNLRLSTILASMQG
;
A
#
# COMPACT_ATOMS: atom_id res chain seq x y z
N MET A 1 19.99 -4.04 0.33
CA MET A 1 19.99 -5.07 1.40
C MET A 1 18.54 -5.20 1.83
N HIS A 2 17.89 -6.34 1.61
CA HIS A 2 16.55 -6.61 2.15
C HIS A 2 16.69 -6.75 3.66
N HIS A 3 15.86 -6.03 4.43
CA HIS A 3 15.69 -6.31 5.85
C HIS A 3 14.26 -6.79 6.04
N ASP A 4 14.14 -8.10 6.21
CA ASP A 4 12.93 -8.76 6.65
C ASP A 4 12.68 -8.36 8.11
N HIS A 5 11.59 -7.64 8.36
CA HIS A 5 11.17 -7.30 9.70
C HIS A 5 9.93 -8.09 10.06
N THR A 6 10.16 -9.28 10.61
CA THR A 6 9.13 -10.04 11.32
C THR A 6 8.81 -9.33 12.65
N GLY A 7 7.79 -8.48 12.65
CA GLY A 7 7.33 -7.74 13.83
C GLY A 7 6.31 -8.54 14.63
N ASP A 8 6.76 -9.40 15.54
CA ASP A 8 5.86 -10.12 16.45
C ASP A 8 5.31 -9.16 17.52
N HIS A 9 3.99 -9.05 17.60
CA HIS A 9 3.35 -8.21 18.59
C HIS A 9 2.08 -8.87 19.14
N THR A 10 1.79 -8.55 20.40
CA THR A 10 0.66 -9.11 21.16
C THR A 10 -0.35 -8.02 21.47
N HIS A 11 -1.63 -8.34 21.33
CA HIS A 11 -2.73 -7.49 21.76
C HIS A 11 -3.48 -8.17 22.90
N GLU A 12 -3.79 -7.41 23.95
CA GLU A 12 -4.59 -7.88 25.09
C GLU A 12 -6.06 -7.56 24.82
N HIS A 13 -6.91 -8.58 24.91
CA HIS A 13 -8.35 -8.41 24.74
C HIS A 13 -9.11 -9.04 25.91
N THR A 14 -10.18 -8.36 26.32
CA THR A 14 -11.03 -8.76 27.44
C THR A 14 -12.44 -9.02 26.95
N HIS A 15 -12.97 -10.21 27.25
CA HIS A 15 -14.38 -10.52 27.07
C HIS A 15 -14.96 -11.00 28.41
N GLY A 16 -15.90 -10.22 28.97
CA GLY A 16 -16.40 -10.45 30.32
C GLY A 16 -15.29 -10.27 31.36
N ASP A 17 -15.17 -11.20 32.32
CA ASP A 17 -14.11 -11.22 33.34
C ASP A 17 -12.87 -12.04 32.93
N VAL A 18 -12.75 -12.41 31.65
CA VAL A 18 -11.63 -13.22 31.14
C VAL A 18 -10.76 -12.41 30.18
N THR A 19 -9.52 -12.21 30.60
CA THR A 19 -8.44 -11.62 29.81
C THR A 19 -7.59 -12.72 29.18
N HIS A 20 -7.29 -12.59 27.89
CA HIS A 20 -6.32 -13.45 27.22
C HIS A 20 -5.56 -12.69 26.14
N THR A 21 -4.43 -13.26 25.74
CA THR A 21 -3.50 -12.69 24.76
C THR A 21 -3.30 -13.67 23.62
N HIS A 22 -3.29 -13.17 22.39
CA HIS A 22 -2.88 -13.94 21.22
C HIS A 22 -1.68 -13.30 20.54
N THR A 23 -0.78 -14.15 20.08
CA THR A 23 0.40 -13.75 19.30
C THR A 23 0.04 -13.81 17.83
N HIS A 24 0.23 -12.71 17.12
CA HIS A 24 0.05 -12.67 15.66
C HIS A 24 1.36 -12.26 15.00
N THR A 25 1.80 -13.09 14.07
CA THR A 25 2.98 -12.82 13.24
C THR A 25 2.47 -12.36 11.88
N HIS A 26 2.76 -11.11 11.52
CA HIS A 26 2.52 -10.59 10.18
C HIS A 26 3.87 -10.28 9.54
N ASP A 27 4.06 -10.78 8.33
CA ASP A 27 5.18 -10.42 7.47
C ASP A 27 4.90 -9.01 6.95
N HIS A 28 5.65 -8.04 7.46
CA HIS A 28 5.57 -6.65 7.03
C HIS A 28 6.77 -6.37 6.12
N ASP A 29 6.58 -6.51 4.80
CA ASP A 29 7.45 -5.85 3.84
C ASP A 29 7.11 -4.35 3.86
N HIS A 30 7.63 -3.64 4.87
CA HIS A 30 7.53 -2.18 4.95
C HIS A 30 8.85 -1.55 4.52
N GLU A 31 9.11 -1.58 3.21
CA GLU A 31 10.03 -0.64 2.58
C GLU A 31 9.40 0.76 2.55
N HIS A 32 9.36 1.48 3.67
CA HIS A 32 9.08 2.92 3.65
C HIS A 32 9.95 3.68 4.66
N SER A 33 11.26 3.72 4.38
CA SER A 33 12.05 4.92 4.66
C SER A 33 12.15 5.71 3.36
N HIS A 34 11.35 6.77 3.24
CA HIS A 34 11.63 7.82 2.26
C HIS A 34 12.34 8.98 2.97
N SER A 35 13.58 8.74 3.39
CA SER A 35 14.53 9.84 3.48
C SER A 35 14.99 10.16 2.05
N HIS A 36 14.34 11.12 1.39
CA HIS A 36 14.92 11.75 0.21
C HIS A 36 16.05 12.69 0.65
N ASP A 37 17.16 12.11 1.09
CA ASP A 37 18.45 12.82 1.02
C ASP A 37 19.01 12.56 -0.36
N HIS A 38 18.80 13.50 -1.29
CA HIS A 38 19.54 13.54 -2.55
C HIS A 38 20.94 14.11 -2.29
N GLY A 39 21.68 13.48 -1.39
CA GLY A 39 23.12 13.64 -1.24
C GLY A 39 23.83 12.91 -2.39
N CYS A 40 23.60 13.35 -3.63
CA CYS A 40 24.40 12.89 -4.76
C CYS A 40 25.82 13.45 -4.60
N ALA A 41 26.71 12.64 -4.01
CA ALA A 41 28.15 12.89 -4.14
C ALA A 41 28.50 12.89 -5.64
N PRO A 42 29.10 13.97 -6.17
CA PRO A 42 29.16 14.25 -7.62
C PRO A 42 30.05 13.30 -8.43
N GLU A 43 30.69 12.30 -7.82
CA GLU A 43 31.83 11.61 -8.44
C GLU A 43 31.53 10.20 -8.95
N GLN A 44 30.28 9.71 -8.86
CA GLN A 44 29.97 8.29 -9.13
C GLN A 44 28.80 8.04 -10.11
N CYS A 45 28.51 8.94 -11.05
CA CYS A 45 27.31 8.79 -11.89
C CYS A 45 27.51 9.00 -13.40
N ALA A 46 28.62 8.52 -13.98
CA ALA A 46 28.80 8.52 -15.44
C ALA A 46 27.94 7.46 -16.18
N SER A 47 27.29 6.54 -15.46
CA SER A 47 26.49 5.44 -16.02
C SER A 47 24.98 5.59 -15.84
N CYS A 48 24.51 6.63 -15.15
CA CYS A 48 23.09 6.88 -15.00
C CYS A 48 22.68 7.96 -16.00
N GLY A 49 22.32 7.54 -17.22
CA GLY A 49 21.81 8.41 -18.28
C GLY A 49 20.42 9.00 -17.99
N GLY A 50 20.17 9.37 -16.73
CA GLY A 50 18.84 9.74 -16.23
C GLY A 50 18.84 10.62 -14.99
N CYS A 51 19.98 11.15 -14.52
CA CYS A 51 20.00 12.21 -13.50
C CYS A 51 19.64 13.58 -14.09
N GLY A 52 18.61 13.64 -14.95
CA GLY A 52 17.98 14.91 -15.28
C GLY A 52 17.15 15.36 -14.09
N GLU A 53 17.18 16.65 -13.76
CA GLU A 53 16.21 17.24 -12.83
C GLU A 53 14.80 16.84 -13.28
N HIS A 54 14.12 15.97 -12.53
CA HIS A 54 12.73 15.66 -12.78
C HIS A 54 11.94 16.95 -12.60
N THR A 55 11.11 17.28 -13.58
CA THR A 55 10.20 18.41 -13.43
C THR A 55 9.20 18.09 -12.31
N PRO A 56 8.67 19.10 -11.59
CA PRO A 56 7.62 18.89 -10.60
C PRO A 56 6.40 18.13 -11.16
N ARG A 57 6.18 18.24 -12.48
CA ARG A 57 5.13 17.52 -13.19
C ARG A 57 5.43 16.01 -13.31
N GLU A 58 6.67 15.64 -13.58
CA GLU A 58 7.09 14.23 -13.68
C GLU A 58 7.05 13.55 -12.31
N GLU A 59 7.49 14.24 -11.26
CA GLU A 59 7.38 13.76 -9.88
C GLU A 59 5.92 13.53 -9.48
N LEU A 60 5.04 14.49 -9.77
CA LEU A 60 3.60 14.34 -9.51
C LEU A 60 2.99 13.16 -10.28
N MET A 61 3.36 12.97 -11.55
CA MET A 61 2.90 11.81 -12.33
C MET A 61 3.40 10.49 -11.74
N ALA A 62 4.64 10.42 -11.26
CA ALA A 62 5.19 9.25 -10.61
C ALA A 62 4.41 8.93 -9.31
N LEU A 63 4.13 9.93 -8.49
CA LEU A 63 3.32 9.78 -7.28
C LEU A 63 1.90 9.32 -7.60
N MET A 64 1.25 9.90 -8.60
CA MET A 64 -0.10 9.49 -9.00
C MET A 64 -0.13 8.05 -9.54
N LYS A 65 0.88 7.62 -10.30
CA LYS A 65 1.03 6.23 -10.75
C LYS A 65 1.20 5.28 -9.56
N TYR A 66 2.02 5.67 -8.58
CA TYR A 66 2.16 4.93 -7.34
C TYR A 66 0.82 4.79 -6.61
N MET A 67 0.03 5.86 -6.49
CA MET A 67 -1.28 5.79 -5.82
C MET A 67 -2.26 4.84 -6.50
N VAL A 68 -2.27 4.75 -7.84
CA VAL A 68 -3.09 3.76 -8.56
C VAL A 68 -2.68 2.33 -8.22
N ASN A 69 -1.38 2.06 -8.23
CA ASN A 69 -0.87 0.73 -7.89
C ASN A 69 -1.14 0.39 -6.43
N HIS A 70 -0.97 1.35 -5.52
CA HIS A 70 -1.21 1.19 -4.09
C HIS A 70 -2.69 0.88 -3.78
N ASN A 71 -3.61 1.62 -4.38
CA ASN A 71 -5.05 1.34 -4.27
C ASN A 71 -5.42 -0.03 -4.84
N THR A 72 -4.72 -0.49 -5.89
CA THR A 72 -4.92 -1.84 -6.44
C THR A 72 -4.47 -2.90 -5.43
N ALA A 73 -3.34 -2.70 -4.75
CA ALA A 73 -2.89 -3.59 -3.69
C ALA A 73 -3.91 -3.65 -2.54
N HIS A 74 -4.39 -2.50 -2.06
CA HIS A 74 -5.43 -2.46 -1.03
C HIS A 74 -6.73 -3.17 -1.45
N ALA A 75 -7.19 -2.96 -2.69
CA ALA A 75 -8.37 -3.67 -3.20
C ALA A 75 -8.18 -5.20 -3.15
N ASN A 76 -7.00 -5.70 -3.53
CA ASN A 76 -6.68 -7.13 -3.50
C ASN A 76 -6.61 -7.67 -2.05
N GLU A 77 -5.96 -6.95 -1.14
CA GLU A 77 -5.87 -7.33 0.27
C GLU A 77 -7.27 -7.38 0.92
N LEU A 78 -8.09 -6.36 0.68
CA LEU A 78 -9.46 -6.30 1.18
C LEU A 78 -10.32 -7.41 0.60
N ALA A 79 -10.17 -7.77 -0.68
CA ALA A 79 -10.87 -8.92 -1.25
C ALA A 79 -10.46 -10.23 -0.57
N GLY A 80 -9.18 -10.37 -0.21
CA GLY A 80 -8.69 -11.50 0.59
C GLY A 80 -9.30 -11.56 2.00
N LEU A 81 -9.45 -10.41 2.66
CA LEU A 81 -10.13 -10.31 3.97
C LEU A 81 -11.63 -10.59 3.85
N ALA A 82 -12.29 -10.07 2.81
CA ALA A 82 -13.70 -10.34 2.52
C ALA A 82 -13.94 -11.84 2.41
N LYS A 83 -13.10 -12.56 1.66
CA LYS A 83 -13.22 -14.02 1.55
C LYS A 83 -13.19 -14.74 2.91
N LYS A 84 -12.32 -14.30 3.83
CA LYS A 84 -12.28 -14.87 5.19
C LYS A 84 -13.58 -14.59 5.97
N LEU A 85 -14.15 -13.39 5.82
CA LEU A 85 -15.45 -13.04 6.42
C LEU A 85 -16.58 -13.93 5.88
N GLU A 86 -16.59 -14.19 4.57
CA GLU A 86 -17.53 -15.10 3.93
C GLU A 86 -17.39 -16.54 4.47
N GLU A 87 -16.15 -17.04 4.59
CA GLU A 87 -15.84 -18.36 5.16
C GLU A 87 -16.30 -18.50 6.63
N MET A 88 -16.26 -17.40 7.40
CA MET A 88 -16.78 -17.33 8.77
C MET A 88 -18.32 -17.14 8.83
N GLY A 89 -18.99 -16.98 7.69
CA GLY A 89 -20.43 -16.76 7.61
C GLY A 89 -20.88 -15.32 7.92
N ASP A 90 -19.95 -14.37 8.08
CA ASP A 90 -20.27 -12.96 8.29
C ASP A 90 -20.50 -12.24 6.96
N LYS A 91 -21.68 -12.50 6.39
CA LYS A 91 -22.08 -11.95 5.09
C LYS A 91 -22.21 -10.44 5.10
N ALA A 92 -22.66 -9.85 6.21
CA ALA A 92 -22.83 -8.40 6.31
C ALA A 92 -21.48 -7.68 6.26
N ALA A 93 -20.48 -8.18 6.99
CA ALA A 93 -19.14 -7.63 6.94
C ALA A 93 -18.49 -7.87 5.56
N TYR A 94 -18.64 -9.05 4.98
CA TYR A 94 -18.20 -9.35 3.61
C TYR A 94 -18.71 -8.31 2.61
N GLU A 95 -20.02 -8.04 2.61
CA GLU A 95 -20.65 -7.09 1.69
C GLU A 95 -20.07 -5.68 1.86
N GLN A 96 -19.85 -5.23 3.11
CA GLN A 96 -19.24 -3.92 3.37
C GLN A 96 -17.79 -3.84 2.88
N VAL A 97 -16.98 -4.88 3.09
CA VAL A 97 -15.60 -4.91 2.60
C VAL A 97 -15.57 -4.92 1.06
N MET A 98 -16.47 -5.65 0.41
CA MET A 98 -16.57 -5.66 -1.06
C MET A 98 -17.00 -4.30 -1.63
N LEU A 99 -17.79 -3.50 -0.89
CA LEU A 99 -18.06 -2.11 -1.28
C LEU A 99 -16.79 -1.25 -1.22
N ALA A 100 -15.97 -1.41 -0.18
CA ALA A 100 -14.69 -0.72 -0.07
C ALA A 100 -13.73 -1.09 -1.23
N VAL A 101 -13.66 -2.38 -1.60
CA VAL A 101 -12.92 -2.85 -2.79
C VAL A 101 -13.38 -2.11 -4.04
N SER A 102 -14.70 -2.05 -4.27
CA SER A 102 -15.28 -1.35 -5.42
C SER A 102 -14.93 0.15 -5.44
N ASP A 103 -14.86 0.79 -4.28
CA ASP A 103 -14.52 2.21 -4.20
C ASP A 103 -13.05 2.49 -4.51
N PHE A 104 -12.13 1.59 -4.16
CA PHE A 104 -10.73 1.65 -4.63
C PHE A 104 -10.63 1.51 -6.16
N GLU A 105 -11.35 0.56 -6.75
CA GLU A 105 -11.37 0.37 -8.21
C GLU A 105 -11.92 1.61 -8.93
N LYS A 106 -13.03 2.18 -8.44
CA LYS A 106 -13.59 3.44 -8.96
C LYS A 106 -12.63 4.61 -8.80
N GLY A 107 -11.94 4.69 -7.67
CA GLY A 107 -10.87 5.66 -7.44
C GLY A 107 -9.78 5.55 -8.50
N ASN A 108 -9.33 4.33 -8.78
CA ASN A 108 -8.31 4.04 -9.77
C ASN A 108 -8.72 4.36 -11.21
N LEU A 109 -9.99 4.15 -11.59
CA LEU A 109 -10.49 4.59 -12.89
C LEU A 109 -10.36 6.12 -13.06
N ARG A 110 -10.70 6.89 -12.01
CA ARG A 110 -10.58 8.35 -12.03
C ARG A 110 -9.11 8.79 -12.09
N LEU A 111 -8.26 8.22 -11.24
CA LEU A 111 -6.83 8.53 -11.22
C LEU A 111 -6.14 8.18 -12.54
N SER A 112 -6.45 7.01 -13.12
CA SER A 112 -5.91 6.58 -14.41
C SER A 112 -6.32 7.50 -15.56
N THR A 113 -7.56 8.01 -15.51
CA THR A 113 -8.06 8.99 -16.50
C THR A 113 -7.26 10.30 -16.45
N ILE A 114 -6.97 10.81 -15.25
CA ILE A 114 -6.15 12.01 -15.07
C ILE A 114 -4.70 11.74 -15.50
N LEU A 115 -4.14 10.59 -15.12
CA LEU A 115 -2.80 10.20 -15.57
C LEU A 115 -2.69 10.14 -17.09
N ALA A 116 -3.71 9.64 -17.79
CA ALA A 116 -3.73 9.61 -19.25
C ALA A 116 -3.77 11.03 -19.84
N SER A 117 -4.56 11.94 -19.26
CA SER A 117 -4.62 13.33 -19.74
C SER A 117 -3.36 14.14 -19.42
N MET A 118 -2.56 13.72 -18.43
CA MET A 118 -1.27 14.34 -18.13
C MET A 118 -0.12 13.87 -19.06
N GLN A 119 -0.30 12.74 -19.75
CA GLN A 119 0.68 12.16 -20.68
C GLN A 119 0.50 12.61 -22.14
N GLY A 120 -0.68 13.13 -22.49
CA GLY A 120 -0.96 13.79 -23.76
C GLY A 120 -0.67 15.28 -23.72
#